data_AF-G4ZRD2-F1
#
_entry.id   AF-G4ZRD2-F1
#
_cell.length_a   1.000
_cell.length_b   1.000
_cell.length_c   1.000
_cell.angle_alpha   90.00
_cell.angle_beta   90.00
_cell.angle_gamma   90.00
#
_symmetry.space_group_name_H-M   'P 1'
#
loop_
_entity.id
_entity.type
_entity.pdbx_description
1 polymer ?
#
loop_
_entity_poly.entity_id
_entity_poly.type
_entity_poly.pdbx_seq_one_letter_code
_entity_poly.pdbx_strand_id
1 'polypeptide(L)'
;MGAPQNVEVMCSLENEFSTRNDAIECNLREFRSMNPAFVEGCLRCMAEVAFHRGHVSILEWIGQFDIKLLSTVPIHRAVARGDLGVVKWLHQNCFEMFERDLLQVAVRNGHIEVTCWLSEHGYDLNAPDLVLLAAESKIVTLVRWLLENGPMLDLPTAATLARTSEYVEAMWWVSEPVRVQLVLEAMQNENHNLLWWLLTRTSFEEKASQMTISSAIAHDIGSSMREWLLENIDSDEVCQWCFSRKKIALWDQDDTSSPSAKRARQS
;
A
#
# COMPACT_ATOMS: atom_id res chain seq x y z
N MET A 1 -48.80 -17.36 -37.86
CA MET A 1 -48.07 -18.03 -36.77
C MET A 1 -47.20 -19.10 -37.40
N GLY A 2 -45.94 -18.79 -37.70
CA GLY A 2 -44.96 -19.75 -38.21
C GLY A 2 -44.08 -20.19 -37.06
N ALA A 3 -43.96 -21.49 -36.83
CA ALA A 3 -43.08 -22.05 -35.80
C ALA A 3 -41.61 -21.70 -36.10
N PRO A 4 -40.77 -21.46 -35.08
CA PRO A 4 -39.33 -21.32 -35.28
C PRO A 4 -38.76 -22.65 -35.80
N GLN A 5 -38.10 -22.61 -36.95
CA GLN A 5 -37.36 -23.77 -37.47
C GLN A 5 -36.17 -24.01 -36.52
N ASN A 6 -36.22 -25.12 -35.79
CA ASN A 6 -35.08 -25.65 -35.06
C ASN A 6 -34.00 -26.02 -36.09
N VAL A 7 -32.92 -25.25 -36.12
CA VAL A 7 -31.71 -25.62 -36.88
C VAL A 7 -30.97 -26.66 -36.05
N GLU A 8 -31.23 -27.94 -36.31
CA GLU A 8 -30.36 -29.02 -35.85
C GLU A 8 -29.05 -28.98 -36.64
N VAL A 9 -28.00 -28.46 -36.01
CA VAL A 9 -26.63 -28.56 -36.54
C VAL A 9 -26.11 -29.96 -36.23
N MET A 10 -26.21 -30.87 -37.20
CA MET A 10 -25.53 -32.16 -37.15
C MET A 10 -24.03 -31.96 -37.45
N CYS A 11 -23.20 -31.98 -36.41
CA CYS A 11 -21.74 -32.07 -36.58
C CYS A 11 -21.33 -33.54 -36.75
N SER A 12 -21.13 -33.98 -37.99
CA SER A 12 -20.42 -35.22 -38.30
C SER A 12 -18.98 -35.11 -37.81
N LEU A 13 -18.61 -36.02 -36.91
CA LEU A 13 -17.32 -36.07 -36.23
C LEU A 13 -16.31 -36.89 -37.06
N GLU A 14 -15.51 -36.24 -37.89
CA GLU A 14 -14.26 -36.84 -38.39
C GLU A 14 -13.09 -35.84 -38.31
N ASN A 15 -11.96 -36.41 -37.90
CA ASN A 15 -10.61 -35.87 -37.62
C ASN A 15 -10.20 -34.56 -38.31
N GLU A 16 -9.69 -33.61 -37.50
CA GLU A 16 -8.49 -32.77 -37.71
C GLU A 16 -8.59 -31.48 -36.86
N PHE A 17 -7.80 -31.37 -35.79
CA PHE A 17 -7.93 -30.29 -34.81
C PHE A 17 -7.56 -28.89 -35.35
N SER A 18 -6.80 -28.80 -36.45
CA SER A 18 -6.39 -27.51 -37.05
C SER A 18 -7.44 -26.96 -38.02
N THR A 19 -7.95 -27.77 -38.94
CA THR A 19 -8.96 -27.37 -39.94
C THR A 19 -10.34 -27.15 -39.30
N ARG A 20 -10.59 -27.76 -38.14
CA ARG A 20 -11.83 -27.63 -37.39
C ARG A 20 -12.03 -26.25 -36.76
N ASN A 21 -10.97 -25.60 -36.27
CA ASN A 21 -11.10 -24.26 -35.71
C ASN A 21 -11.40 -23.23 -36.80
N ASP A 22 -10.71 -23.31 -37.94
CA ASP A 22 -10.96 -22.44 -39.10
C ASP A 22 -12.39 -22.61 -39.65
N ALA A 23 -12.89 -23.85 -39.73
CA ALA A 23 -14.25 -24.13 -40.17
C ALA A 23 -15.31 -23.64 -39.18
N ILE A 24 -15.08 -23.79 -37.87
CA ILE A 24 -15.96 -23.26 -36.82
C ILE A 24 -15.97 -21.73 -36.85
N GLU A 25 -14.82 -21.08 -37.06
CA GLU A 25 -14.70 -19.63 -37.19
C GLU A 25 -15.42 -19.09 -38.42
N CYS A 26 -15.26 -19.72 -39.59
CA CYS A 26 -15.99 -19.37 -40.81
C CYS A 26 -17.51 -19.48 -40.60
N ASN A 27 -17.97 -20.60 -40.04
CA ASN A 27 -19.39 -20.79 -39.74
C ASN A 27 -19.90 -19.72 -38.76
N LEU A 28 -19.16 -19.41 -37.70
CA LEU A 28 -19.54 -18.37 -36.74
C LEU A 28 -19.61 -16.97 -37.35
N ARG A 29 -18.70 -16.62 -38.27
CA ARG A 29 -18.76 -15.35 -39.00
C ARG A 29 -19.97 -15.28 -39.93
N GLU A 30 -20.29 -16.37 -40.61
CA GLU A 30 -21.51 -16.48 -41.42
C GLU A 30 -22.78 -16.38 -40.56
N PHE A 31 -22.85 -17.11 -39.45
CA PHE A 31 -23.96 -17.02 -38.48
C PHE A 31 -24.07 -15.61 -37.87
N ARG A 32 -22.96 -14.93 -37.60
CA ARG A 32 -22.94 -13.53 -37.16
C ARG A 32 -23.54 -12.61 -38.22
N SER A 33 -23.28 -12.85 -39.51
CA SER A 33 -23.86 -12.06 -40.59
C SER A 33 -25.38 -12.22 -40.69
N MET A 34 -25.89 -13.42 -40.37
CA MET A 34 -27.33 -13.72 -40.36
C MET A 34 -28.05 -13.20 -39.12
N ASN A 35 -27.43 -13.27 -37.94
CA ASN A 35 -28.01 -12.81 -36.69
C ASN A 35 -26.96 -12.19 -35.75
N PRO A 36 -26.58 -10.93 -35.98
CA PRO A 36 -25.48 -10.30 -35.25
C PRO A 36 -25.80 -10.13 -33.77
N ALA A 37 -27.03 -9.70 -33.43
CA ALA A 37 -27.42 -9.45 -32.05
C ALA A 37 -27.42 -10.73 -31.19
N PHE A 38 -27.87 -11.86 -31.75
CA PHE A 38 -27.87 -13.14 -31.04
C PHE A 38 -26.45 -13.66 -30.82
N VAL A 39 -25.61 -13.67 -31.87
CA VAL A 39 -24.23 -14.16 -31.79
C VAL A 39 -23.38 -13.29 -30.86
N GLU A 40 -23.52 -11.96 -30.94
CA GLU A 40 -22.86 -11.04 -30.01
C GLU A 40 -23.35 -11.23 -28.56
N GLY A 41 -24.63 -11.56 -28.36
CA GLY A 41 -25.17 -11.93 -27.05
C GLY A 41 -24.51 -13.19 -26.49
N CYS A 42 -24.44 -14.27 -27.27
CA CYS A 42 -23.79 -15.52 -26.87
C CYS A 42 -22.31 -15.34 -26.57
N LEU A 43 -21.58 -14.63 -27.44
CA LEU A 43 -20.16 -14.35 -27.25
C LEU A 43 -19.91 -13.48 -26.01
N ARG A 44 -20.80 -12.52 -25.71
CA ARG A 44 -20.73 -11.72 -24.47
C ARG A 44 -20.92 -12.59 -23.22
N CYS A 45 -21.90 -13.50 -23.22
CA CYS A 45 -22.08 -14.45 -22.12
C CYS A 45 -20.87 -15.37 -21.94
N MET A 46 -20.26 -15.83 -23.04
CA MET A 46 -19.03 -16.62 -22.97
C MET A 46 -17.85 -15.81 -22.41
N ALA A 47 -17.72 -14.54 -22.83
CA ALA A 47 -16.71 -13.63 -22.29
C ALA A 47 -16.90 -13.43 -20.77
N GLU A 48 -18.12 -13.19 -20.31
CA GLU A 48 -18.45 -13.06 -18.88
C GLU A 48 -17.99 -14.29 -18.09
N VAL A 49 -18.29 -15.50 -18.57
CA VAL A 49 -17.85 -16.74 -17.93
C VAL A 49 -16.32 -16.88 -17.95
N ALA A 50 -15.68 -16.51 -19.06
CA ALA A 50 -14.22 -16.54 -19.18
C ALA A 50 -13.55 -15.56 -18.20
N PHE A 51 -14.10 -14.36 -18.02
CA PHE A 51 -13.68 -13.42 -16.99
C PHE A 51 -13.83 -14.00 -15.59
N HIS A 52 -15.00 -14.59 -15.29
CA HIS A 52 -15.25 -15.24 -13.99
C HIS A 52 -14.26 -16.36 -13.68
N ARG A 53 -13.71 -17.02 -14.70
CA ARG A 53 -12.78 -18.14 -14.52
C ARG A 53 -11.31 -17.77 -14.74
N GLY A 54 -11.01 -16.56 -15.22
CA GLY A 54 -9.64 -16.16 -15.57
C GLY A 54 -9.11 -16.87 -16.83
N HIS A 55 -9.99 -17.37 -17.70
CA HIS A 55 -9.60 -18.17 -18.86
C HIS A 55 -9.20 -17.27 -20.05
N VAL A 56 -7.96 -16.78 -20.04
CA VAL A 56 -7.43 -15.86 -21.07
C VAL A 56 -7.53 -16.45 -22.48
N SER A 57 -7.31 -17.77 -22.68
CA SER A 57 -7.40 -18.39 -24.01
C SER A 57 -8.78 -18.28 -24.66
N ILE A 58 -9.85 -18.29 -23.86
CA ILE A 58 -11.22 -18.07 -24.37
C ILE A 58 -11.39 -16.60 -24.75
N LEU A 59 -10.82 -15.68 -23.97
CA LEU A 59 -10.85 -14.25 -24.27
C LEU A 59 -10.06 -13.95 -25.55
N GLU A 60 -8.87 -14.52 -25.73
CA GLU A 60 -8.08 -14.42 -26.97
C GLU A 60 -8.87 -14.87 -28.20
N TRP A 61 -9.56 -16.00 -28.11
CA TRP A 61 -10.43 -16.49 -29.18
C TRP A 61 -11.61 -15.54 -29.44
N ILE A 62 -12.25 -15.03 -28.38
CA ILE A 62 -13.34 -14.05 -28.50
C ILE A 62 -12.85 -12.71 -29.11
N GLY A 63 -11.62 -12.31 -28.81
CA GLY A 63 -11.00 -11.06 -29.29
C GLY A 63 -10.92 -10.97 -30.81
N GLN A 64 -10.93 -12.10 -31.51
CA GLN A 64 -10.93 -12.16 -32.97
C GLN A 64 -12.25 -11.68 -33.61
N PHE A 65 -13.30 -11.49 -32.81
CA PHE A 65 -14.63 -11.12 -33.28
C PHE A 65 -14.98 -9.63 -33.04
N ASP A 66 -14.00 -8.76 -32.72
CA ASP A 66 -14.20 -7.31 -32.49
C ASP A 66 -15.37 -7.00 -31.54
N ILE A 67 -15.48 -7.75 -30.45
CA ILE A 67 -16.59 -7.59 -29.50
C ILE A 67 -16.26 -6.47 -28.53
N LYS A 68 -17.03 -5.38 -28.60
CA LYS A 68 -17.02 -4.35 -27.57
C LYS A 68 -17.79 -4.84 -26.34
N LEU A 69 -17.07 -5.17 -25.27
CA LEU A 69 -17.65 -5.23 -23.93
C LEU A 69 -17.97 -3.80 -23.49
N LEU A 70 -19.25 -3.51 -23.32
CA LEU A 70 -19.75 -2.16 -23.01
C LEU A 70 -19.73 -1.85 -21.50
N SER A 71 -18.99 -2.62 -20.71
CA SER A 71 -18.99 -2.55 -19.25
C SER A 71 -17.57 -2.60 -18.70
N THR A 72 -17.31 -1.79 -17.67
CA THR A 72 -16.06 -1.79 -16.90
C THR A 72 -16.05 -2.81 -15.76
N VAL A 73 -17.21 -3.39 -15.44
CA VAL A 73 -17.38 -4.44 -14.42
C VAL A 73 -16.38 -5.61 -14.57
N PRO A 74 -16.06 -6.09 -15.79
CA PRO A 74 -15.05 -7.14 -15.98
C PRO A 74 -13.65 -6.71 -15.52
N ILE A 75 -13.25 -5.45 -15.78
CA ILE A 75 -11.94 -4.92 -15.41
C ILE A 75 -11.83 -4.85 -13.89
N HIS A 76 -12.80 -4.21 -13.23
CA HIS A 76 -12.81 -4.04 -11.79
C HIS A 76 -12.82 -5.40 -11.05
N ARG A 77 -13.51 -6.40 -11.61
CA ARG A 77 -13.51 -7.76 -11.07
C ARG A 77 -12.17 -8.47 -11.28
N ALA A 78 -11.56 -8.35 -12.45
CA ALA A 78 -10.25 -8.93 -12.72
C ALA A 78 -9.19 -8.34 -11.77
N VAL A 79 -9.21 -7.02 -11.59
CA VAL A 79 -8.33 -6.29 -10.66
C VAL A 79 -8.58 -6.73 -9.21
N ALA A 80 -9.83 -6.82 -8.76
CA ALA A 80 -10.17 -7.25 -7.40
C ALA A 80 -9.75 -8.71 -7.12
N ARG A 81 -9.60 -9.54 -8.15
CA ARG A 81 -9.15 -10.94 -8.03
C ARG A 81 -7.64 -11.13 -8.19
N GLY A 82 -6.93 -10.13 -8.72
CA GLY A 82 -5.51 -10.25 -9.02
C GLY A 82 -5.23 -10.95 -10.36
N ASP A 83 -6.23 -11.06 -11.25
CA ASP A 83 -6.12 -11.78 -12.51
C ASP A 83 -5.32 -10.96 -13.56
N LEU A 84 -4.01 -10.81 -13.38
CA LEU A 84 -3.14 -9.97 -14.22
C LEU A 84 -3.25 -10.29 -15.72
N GLY A 85 -3.40 -11.57 -16.09
CA GLY A 85 -3.57 -11.98 -17.49
C GLY A 85 -4.85 -11.42 -18.12
N VAL A 86 -5.94 -11.39 -17.36
CA VAL A 86 -7.21 -10.80 -17.80
C VAL A 86 -7.10 -9.28 -17.88
N VAL A 87 -6.45 -8.63 -16.91
CA VAL A 87 -6.21 -7.18 -16.91
C VAL A 87 -5.41 -6.75 -18.15
N LYS A 88 -4.32 -7.47 -18.47
CA LYS A 88 -3.51 -7.23 -19.68
C LYS A 88 -4.34 -7.41 -20.96
N TRP A 89 -5.14 -8.47 -21.03
CA TRP A 89 -5.99 -8.72 -22.19
C TRP A 89 -7.02 -7.60 -22.38
N LEU A 90 -7.66 -7.14 -21.30
CA LEU A 90 -8.62 -6.04 -21.34
C LEU A 90 -7.96 -4.74 -21.81
N HIS A 91 -6.79 -4.40 -21.28
CA HIS A 91 -6.05 -3.21 -21.71
C HIS A 91 -5.67 -3.25 -23.20
N GLN A 92 -5.19 -4.40 -23.70
CA GLN A 92 -4.77 -4.56 -25.09
C GLN A 92 -5.93 -4.46 -26.08
N ASN A 93 -7.15 -4.86 -25.68
CA ASN A 93 -8.34 -4.81 -26.52
C ASN A 93 -9.09 -3.47 -26.41
N CYS A 94 -8.37 -2.39 -26.07
CA CYS A 94 -8.88 -1.02 -26.00
C CYS A 94 -10.09 -0.85 -25.09
N PHE A 95 -10.23 -1.68 -24.04
CA PHE A 95 -11.19 -1.40 -22.99
C PHE A 95 -10.65 -0.22 -22.20
N GLU A 96 -11.37 0.90 -22.29
CA GLU A 96 -10.97 2.15 -21.65
C GLU A 96 -10.90 1.97 -20.13
N MET A 97 -9.68 1.85 -19.61
CA MET A 97 -9.43 1.78 -18.17
C MET A 97 -9.39 3.18 -17.55
N PHE A 98 -10.48 3.96 -17.66
CA PHE A 98 -10.54 5.32 -17.11
C PHE A 98 -10.83 5.40 -15.61
N GLU A 99 -11.10 4.25 -15.00
CA GLU A 99 -11.43 4.12 -13.58
C GLU A 99 -10.21 4.37 -12.71
N ARG A 100 -10.14 5.57 -12.10
CA ARG A 100 -9.01 6.00 -11.25
C ARG A 100 -8.86 5.17 -9.97
N ASP A 101 -9.90 4.45 -9.57
CA ASP A 101 -9.99 3.64 -8.36
C ASP A 101 -9.47 2.21 -8.54
N LEU A 102 -9.18 1.75 -9.77
CA LEU A 102 -8.64 0.40 -10.01
C LEU A 102 -7.36 0.13 -9.20
N LEU A 103 -6.49 1.13 -9.08
CA LEU A 103 -5.27 1.02 -8.27
C LEU A 103 -5.60 0.79 -6.78
N GLN A 104 -6.57 1.51 -6.24
CA GLN A 104 -7.01 1.33 -4.84
C GLN A 104 -7.61 -0.06 -4.62
N VAL A 105 -8.35 -0.58 -5.60
CA VAL A 105 -8.94 -1.92 -5.55
C VAL A 105 -7.86 -3.01 -5.57
N ALA A 106 -6.85 -2.85 -6.43
CA ALA A 106 -5.71 -3.76 -6.46
C ALA A 106 -4.98 -3.77 -5.11
N VAL A 107 -4.72 -2.59 -4.57
CA VAL A 107 -3.99 -2.41 -3.31
C VAL A 107 -4.78 -2.95 -2.12
N ARG A 108 -6.06 -2.60 -1.99
CA ARG A 108 -6.93 -3.06 -0.90
C ARG A 108 -7.07 -4.59 -0.87
N ASN A 109 -7.02 -5.24 -2.03
CA ASN A 109 -7.07 -6.69 -2.12
C ASN A 109 -5.68 -7.35 -2.09
N GLY A 110 -4.60 -6.57 -2.07
CA GLY A 110 -3.25 -7.09 -1.91
C GLY A 110 -2.53 -7.57 -3.16
N HIS A 111 -3.04 -7.22 -4.34
CA HIS A 111 -2.57 -7.77 -5.61
C HIS A 111 -1.38 -7.00 -6.16
N ILE A 112 -0.19 -7.20 -5.57
CA ILE A 112 1.05 -6.50 -5.92
C ILE A 112 1.33 -6.53 -7.43
N GLU A 113 1.18 -7.68 -8.08
CA GLU A 113 1.47 -7.82 -9.52
C GLU A 113 0.55 -6.93 -10.38
N VAL A 114 -0.72 -6.79 -9.99
CA VAL A 114 -1.67 -5.90 -10.67
C VAL A 114 -1.36 -4.45 -10.33
N THR A 115 -1.02 -4.13 -9.08
CA THR A 115 -0.60 -2.78 -8.66
C THR A 115 0.62 -2.29 -9.45
N CYS A 116 1.67 -3.11 -9.56
CA CYS A 116 2.87 -2.79 -10.35
C CYS A 116 2.50 -2.54 -11.81
N TRP A 117 1.69 -3.42 -12.39
CA TRP A 117 1.28 -3.27 -13.78
C TRP A 117 0.47 -1.98 -14.00
N LEU A 118 -0.47 -1.65 -13.10
CA LEU A 118 -1.23 -0.40 -13.17
C LEU A 118 -0.30 0.83 -13.06
N SER A 119 0.67 0.84 -12.15
CA SER A 119 1.59 1.97 -12.03
C SER A 119 2.44 2.18 -13.29
N GLU A 120 2.86 1.10 -13.95
CA GLU A 120 3.59 1.17 -15.23
C GLU A 120 2.73 1.75 -16.38
N HIS A 121 1.40 1.67 -16.26
CA HIS A 121 0.44 2.13 -17.27
C HIS A 121 -0.19 3.49 -16.91
N GLY A 122 0.48 4.29 -16.06
CA GLY A 122 0.12 5.69 -15.82
C GLY A 122 -0.89 5.92 -14.70
N TYR A 123 -1.17 4.91 -13.88
CA TYR A 123 -1.95 5.11 -12.66
C TYR A 123 -1.09 5.78 -11.58
N ASP A 124 -1.60 6.88 -11.03
CA ASP A 124 -0.88 7.69 -10.06
C ASP A 124 -0.85 7.03 -8.68
N LEU A 125 0.36 6.76 -8.17
CA LEU A 125 0.60 6.26 -6.82
C LEU A 125 0.39 7.34 -5.74
N ASN A 126 0.24 8.62 -6.12
CA ASN A 126 0.08 9.74 -5.19
C ASN A 126 -1.31 9.84 -4.53
N ALA A 127 -2.15 8.82 -4.65
CA ALA A 127 -3.46 8.82 -4.00
C ALA A 127 -3.28 8.84 -2.46
N PRO A 128 -3.88 9.81 -1.73
CA PRO A 128 -3.55 10.11 -0.34
C PRO A 128 -3.85 9.01 0.69
N ASP A 129 -4.46 7.89 0.30
CA ASP A 129 -4.82 6.80 1.22
C ASP A 129 -4.22 5.45 0.80
N LEU A 130 -3.43 5.40 -0.26
CA LEU A 130 -3.01 4.13 -0.87
C LEU A 130 -2.14 3.30 0.08
N VAL A 131 -1.24 3.95 0.81
CA VAL A 131 -0.36 3.29 1.79
C VAL A 131 -1.18 2.78 2.99
N LEU A 132 -2.19 3.54 3.44
CA LEU A 132 -3.07 3.10 4.51
C LEU A 132 -3.91 1.90 4.10
N LEU A 133 -4.47 1.90 2.88
CA LEU A 133 -5.19 0.76 2.33
C LEU A 133 -4.30 -0.49 2.26
N ALA A 134 -3.04 -0.35 1.84
CA ALA A 134 -2.09 -1.46 1.82
C ALA A 134 -1.80 -1.99 3.24
N ALA A 135 -1.71 -1.08 4.22
CA ALA A 135 -1.50 -1.43 5.62
C ALA A 135 -2.70 -2.17 6.22
N GLU A 136 -3.93 -1.79 5.86
CA GLU A 136 -5.16 -2.49 6.24
C GLU A 136 -5.22 -3.91 5.66
N SER A 137 -4.70 -4.10 4.44
CA SER A 137 -4.59 -5.42 3.80
C SER A 137 -3.55 -6.33 4.46
N LYS A 138 -2.72 -5.80 5.39
CA LYS A 138 -1.66 -6.51 6.13
C LYS A 138 -0.58 -7.14 5.25
N ILE A 139 -0.32 -6.53 4.09
CA ILE A 139 0.68 -7.01 3.14
C ILE A 139 1.89 -6.08 3.19
N VAL A 140 2.82 -6.41 4.08
CA VAL A 140 4.05 -5.63 4.32
C VAL A 140 4.85 -5.42 3.04
N THR A 141 4.89 -6.43 2.16
CA THR A 141 5.58 -6.33 0.87
C THR A 141 4.98 -5.27 -0.05
N LEU A 142 3.66 -5.09 -0.03
CA LEU A 142 2.95 -4.08 -0.81
C LEU A 142 3.16 -2.69 -0.22
N VAL A 143 3.07 -2.56 1.11
CA VAL A 143 3.38 -1.29 1.81
C VAL A 143 4.80 -0.84 1.48
N ARG A 144 5.79 -1.72 1.62
CA ARG A 144 7.18 -1.41 1.28
C ARG A 144 7.33 -1.00 -0.18
N TRP A 145 6.72 -1.74 -1.11
CA TRP A 145 6.79 -1.42 -2.52
C TRP A 145 6.18 -0.04 -2.83
N LEU A 146 5.06 0.31 -2.19
CA LEU A 146 4.45 1.64 -2.31
C LEU A 146 5.32 2.74 -1.73
N LEU A 147 6.05 2.49 -0.65
CA LEU A 147 6.99 3.47 -0.07
C LEU A 147 8.23 3.69 -0.95
N GLU A 148 8.67 2.65 -1.66
CA GLU A 148 9.81 2.71 -2.58
C GLU A 148 9.48 3.42 -3.91
N ASN A 149 8.23 3.31 -4.38
CA ASN A 149 7.82 3.80 -5.70
C ASN A 149 6.84 4.99 -5.67
N GLY A 150 6.20 5.23 -4.52
CA GLY A 150 5.22 6.30 -4.30
C GLY A 150 5.83 7.61 -3.79
N PRO A 151 4.98 8.60 -3.45
CA PRO A 151 5.46 9.85 -2.88
C PRO A 151 5.95 9.70 -1.44
N MET A 152 6.68 10.71 -0.98
CA MET A 152 7.04 10.87 0.43
C MET A 152 5.79 10.83 1.32
N LEU A 153 5.90 10.13 2.45
CA LEU A 153 4.83 10.03 3.44
C LEU A 153 4.53 11.38 4.09
N ASP A 154 3.25 11.70 4.21
CA ASP A 154 2.76 12.81 5.02
C ASP A 154 2.68 12.43 6.51
N LEU A 155 2.69 13.44 7.39
CA LEU A 155 2.68 13.24 8.84
C LEU A 155 1.50 12.38 9.33
N PRO A 156 0.23 12.62 8.94
CA PRO A 156 -0.91 11.83 9.43
C PRO A 156 -0.80 10.33 9.10
N THR A 157 -0.37 10.02 7.87
CA THR A 157 -0.16 8.64 7.43
C THR A 157 0.99 8.00 8.18
N ALA A 158 2.13 8.70 8.28
CA ALA A 158 3.30 8.22 9.02
C ALA A 158 2.97 7.95 10.49
N ALA A 159 2.26 8.86 11.17
CA ALA A 159 1.82 8.69 12.55
C ALA A 159 0.89 7.48 12.72
N THR A 160 0.02 7.20 11.75
CA THR A 160 -0.86 6.04 11.78
C THR A 160 -0.10 4.74 11.63
N LEU A 161 0.84 4.65 10.68
CA LEU A 161 1.71 3.49 10.49
C LEU A 161 2.63 3.25 11.68
N ALA A 162 3.13 4.32 12.29
CA ALA A 162 4.05 4.27 13.42
C ALA A 162 3.42 3.71 14.72
N ARG A 163 2.09 3.73 14.84
CA ARG A 163 1.37 3.08 15.96
C ARG A 163 1.42 1.55 15.88
N THR A 164 1.56 1.01 14.69
CA THR A 164 1.65 -0.43 14.44
C THR A 164 3.11 -0.85 14.33
N SER A 165 3.54 -1.77 15.18
CA SER A 165 4.93 -2.26 15.20
C SER A 165 5.40 -2.87 13.87
N GLU A 166 4.46 -3.31 13.03
CA GLU A 166 4.72 -3.96 11.73
C GLU A 166 5.20 -2.98 10.64
N TYR A 167 5.01 -1.67 10.84
CA TYR A 167 5.32 -0.64 9.84
C TYR A 167 6.27 0.43 10.38
N VAL A 168 6.99 0.17 11.46
CA VAL A 168 7.94 1.15 12.03
C VAL A 168 9.08 1.42 11.06
N GLU A 169 9.45 0.44 10.23
CA GLU A 169 10.43 0.62 9.15
C GLU A 169 10.00 1.67 8.13
N ALA A 170 8.70 1.92 7.97
CA ALA A 170 8.18 2.94 7.06
C ALA A 170 8.74 4.34 7.37
N MET A 171 9.24 4.56 8.59
CA MET A 171 9.81 5.82 9.02
C MET A 171 11.13 6.18 8.30
N TRP A 172 11.78 5.23 7.60
CA TRP A 172 12.91 5.55 6.72
C TRP A 172 12.52 6.43 5.53
N TRP A 173 11.29 6.34 5.04
CA TRP A 173 10.80 7.10 3.88
C TRP A 173 10.14 8.43 4.27
N VAL A 174 10.30 8.85 5.53
CA VAL A 174 9.70 10.06 6.10
C VAL A 174 10.76 11.17 6.18
N SER A 175 10.37 12.38 5.77
CA SER A 175 11.26 13.55 5.87
C SER A 175 11.67 13.86 7.31
N GLU A 176 12.86 14.43 7.49
CA GLU A 176 13.40 14.73 8.83
C GLU A 176 12.45 15.58 9.72
N PRO A 177 11.81 16.65 9.22
CA PRO A 177 10.88 17.44 10.03
C PRO A 177 9.70 16.63 10.55
N VAL A 178 9.17 15.70 9.75
CA VAL A 178 8.08 14.81 10.13
C VAL A 178 8.57 13.77 11.15
N ARG A 179 9.79 13.23 10.98
CA ARG A 179 10.42 12.34 11.98
C ARG A 179 10.58 13.04 13.34
N VAL A 180 10.97 14.32 13.36
CA VAL A 180 11.05 15.10 14.61
C VAL A 180 9.69 15.18 15.31
N GLN A 181 8.63 15.48 14.56
CA GLN A 181 7.27 15.52 15.13
C GLN A 181 6.85 14.16 15.70
N LEU A 182 7.15 13.07 15.00
CA LEU A 182 6.86 11.71 15.49
C LEU A 182 7.66 11.36 16.75
N VAL A 183 8.91 11.83 16.88
CA VAL A 183 9.69 11.68 18.13
C VAL A 183 8.98 12.37 19.28
N LEU A 184 8.50 13.60 19.09
CA LEU A 184 7.78 14.35 20.12
C LEU A 184 6.45 13.67 20.50
N GLU A 185 5.70 13.17 19.53
CA GLU A 185 4.47 12.40 19.78
C GLU A 185 4.77 11.07 20.51
N ALA A 186 5.85 10.39 20.16
CA ALA A 186 6.26 9.15 20.83
C ALA A 186 6.64 9.40 22.30
N MET A 187 7.29 10.52 22.60
CA MET A 187 7.61 10.93 23.97
C MET A 187 6.35 11.19 24.80
N GLN A 188 5.36 11.90 24.23
CA GLN A 188 4.11 12.22 24.92
C GLN A 188 3.23 10.98 25.18
N ASN A 189 3.23 10.02 24.25
CA ASN A 189 2.40 8.81 24.32
C ASN A 189 3.11 7.62 25.00
N GLU A 190 4.32 7.82 25.54
CA GLU A 190 5.17 6.76 26.09
C GLU A 190 5.44 5.58 25.12
N ASN A 191 5.51 5.85 23.81
CA ASN A 191 5.78 4.83 22.79
C ASN A 191 7.28 4.55 22.66
N HIS A 192 7.80 3.73 23.58
CA HIS A 192 9.20 3.34 23.65
C HIS A 192 9.71 2.68 22.35
N ASN A 193 8.90 1.85 21.70
CA ASN A 193 9.29 1.12 20.49
C ASN A 193 9.56 2.08 19.32
N LEU A 194 8.63 3.01 19.07
CA LEU A 194 8.78 4.00 18.02
C LEU A 194 9.93 4.96 18.32
N LEU A 195 10.04 5.39 19.58
CA LEU A 195 11.10 6.31 20.02
C LEU A 195 12.49 5.68 19.88
N TRP A 196 12.65 4.43 20.35
CA TRP A 196 13.87 3.66 20.18
C TRP A 196 14.25 3.57 18.70
N TRP A 197 13.30 3.18 17.85
CA TRP A 197 13.57 2.97 16.44
C TRP A 197 13.96 4.27 15.74
N LEU A 198 13.21 5.36 15.95
CA LEU A 198 13.51 6.65 15.34
C LEU A 198 14.89 7.17 15.75
N LEU A 199 15.25 7.09 17.03
CA LEU A 199 16.53 7.64 17.50
C LEU A 199 17.73 6.78 17.10
N THR A 200 17.60 5.44 17.12
CA THR A 200 18.73 4.53 16.86
C THR A 200 18.90 4.13 15.39
N ARG A 201 17.81 4.12 14.61
CA ARG A 201 17.81 3.65 13.21
C ARG A 201 17.74 4.76 12.18
N THR A 202 17.56 6.02 12.61
CA THR A 202 17.50 7.17 11.71
C THR A 202 18.45 8.28 12.13
N SER A 203 18.99 9.02 11.16
CA SER A 203 19.89 10.16 11.40
C SER A 203 19.12 11.48 11.40
N PHE A 204 19.48 12.39 12.30
CA PHE A 204 18.98 13.77 12.32
C PHE A 204 20.15 14.70 12.01
N GLU A 205 20.21 15.23 10.80
CA GLU A 205 21.33 16.04 10.33
C GLU A 205 21.14 17.52 10.65
N GLU A 206 19.90 17.99 10.71
CA GLU A 206 19.61 19.38 10.97
C GLU A 206 19.81 19.71 12.45
N LYS A 207 20.63 20.75 12.70
CA LYS A 207 20.86 21.24 14.06
C LYS A 207 19.56 21.72 14.73
N ALA A 208 18.59 22.21 13.96
CA ALA A 208 17.28 22.61 14.46
C ALA A 208 16.47 21.40 14.99
N SER A 209 16.46 20.29 14.24
CA SER A 209 15.88 19.02 14.65
C SER A 209 16.50 18.52 15.96
N GLN A 210 17.83 18.48 16.01
CA GLN A 210 18.56 18.02 17.19
C GLN A 210 18.28 18.87 18.44
N MET A 211 18.27 20.20 18.28
CA MET A 211 17.96 21.14 19.36
C MET A 211 16.52 20.97 19.86
N THR A 212 15.56 20.78 18.96
CA THR A 212 14.15 20.55 19.30
C THR A 212 13.99 19.31 20.15
N ILE A 213 14.53 18.17 19.68
CA ILE A 213 14.48 16.88 20.38
C ILE A 213 15.18 16.98 21.75
N SER A 214 16.39 17.55 21.79
CA SER A 214 17.15 17.69 23.04
C SER A 214 16.44 18.59 24.06
N SER A 215 15.78 19.65 23.60
CA SER A 215 15.03 20.55 24.47
C SER A 215 13.79 19.88 25.06
N ALA A 216 13.09 19.06 24.26
CA ALA A 216 11.93 18.27 24.69
C ALA A 216 12.34 17.22 25.74
N ILE A 217 13.46 16.51 25.55
CA ILE A 217 13.98 15.56 26.55
C ILE A 217 14.33 16.26 27.88
N ALA A 218 14.82 17.50 27.81
CA ALA A 218 15.20 18.24 29.00
C ALA A 218 13.99 18.78 29.80
N HIS A 219 12.88 19.16 29.14
CA HIS A 219 11.80 19.92 29.80
C HIS A 219 10.40 19.29 29.69
N ASP A 220 10.14 18.44 28.70
CA ASP A 220 8.77 18.04 28.31
C ASP A 220 8.46 16.54 28.53
N ILE A 221 9.41 15.75 29.05
CA ILE A 221 9.21 14.31 29.31
C ILE A 221 8.95 13.99 30.79
N GLY A 222 8.08 13.00 31.04
CA GLY A 222 7.83 12.44 32.36
C GLY A 222 9.03 11.67 32.92
N SER A 223 9.05 11.42 34.23
CA SER A 223 10.15 10.70 34.91
C SER A 223 10.36 9.29 34.36
N SER A 224 9.27 8.55 34.10
CA SER A 224 9.28 7.20 33.51
C SER A 224 10.01 7.17 32.16
N MET A 225 9.61 8.05 31.23
CA MET A 225 10.24 8.19 29.91
C MET A 225 11.71 8.61 30.00
N ARG A 226 12.05 9.49 30.95
CA ARG A 226 13.44 9.93 31.16
C ARG A 226 14.33 8.80 31.64
N GLU A 227 13.88 8.00 32.59
CA GLU A 227 14.60 6.82 33.07
C GLU A 227 14.82 5.83 31.91
N TRP A 228 13.76 5.54 31.15
CA TRP A 228 13.87 4.63 29.99
C TRP A 228 14.88 5.13 28.94
N LEU A 229 14.89 6.42 28.63
CA LEU A 229 15.84 7.04 27.69
C LEU A 229 17.30 6.92 28.17
N LEU A 230 17.55 7.14 29.46
CA LEU A 230 18.89 7.01 30.04
C LEU A 230 19.37 5.55 30.04
N GLU A 231 18.47 4.60 30.31
CA GLU A 231 18.81 3.18 30.31
C GLU A 231 19.06 2.62 28.91
N ASN A 232 18.27 3.04 27.91
CA ASN A 232 18.23 2.39 26.60
C ASN A 232 18.93 3.17 25.48
N ILE A 233 19.16 4.49 25.65
CA ILE A 233 19.65 5.37 24.56
C ILE A 233 20.91 6.15 24.95
N ASP A 234 21.13 6.55 26.21
CA ASP A 234 22.30 7.38 26.59
C ASP A 234 23.66 6.70 26.34
N SER A 235 23.69 5.37 26.38
CA SER A 235 24.90 4.59 26.07
C SER A 235 25.17 4.44 24.57
N ASP A 236 24.22 4.78 23.70
CA ASP A 236 24.38 4.70 22.24
C ASP A 236 25.16 5.92 21.73
N GLU A 237 26.35 5.68 21.16
CA GLU A 237 27.22 6.72 20.61
C GLU A 237 26.52 7.61 19.56
N VAL A 238 25.55 7.05 18.82
CA VAL A 238 24.80 7.76 17.78
C VAL A 238 23.81 8.76 18.38
N CYS A 239 23.28 8.47 19.57
CA CYS A 239 22.21 9.25 20.20
C CYS A 239 22.70 10.18 21.33
N GLN A 240 24.01 10.21 21.62
CA GLN A 240 24.55 11.05 22.71
C GLN A 240 24.24 12.55 22.56
N TRP A 241 24.00 13.03 21.34
CA TRP A 241 23.62 14.42 21.08
C TRP A 241 22.26 14.79 21.69
N CYS A 242 21.36 13.81 21.90
CA CYS A 242 20.04 14.00 22.52
C CYS A 242 20.16 14.48 23.96
N PHE A 243 21.23 14.07 24.65
CA PHE A 243 21.45 14.35 26.05
C PHE A 243 22.48 15.46 26.17
N SER A 244 22.00 16.66 26.51
CA SER A 244 22.88 17.82 26.71
C SER A 244 23.75 17.60 27.96
N ARG A 245 24.92 16.96 27.80
CA ARG A 245 25.88 16.68 28.89
C ARG A 245 26.36 17.94 29.64
N LYS A 246 26.08 19.15 29.12
CA LYS A 246 26.43 20.43 29.74
C LYS A 246 25.53 20.89 30.89
N LYS A 247 24.44 20.19 31.25
CA LYS A 247 23.57 20.60 32.37
C LYS A 247 23.56 19.68 33.60
N ILE A 248 24.08 18.45 33.50
CA ILE A 248 24.08 17.51 34.65
C ILE A 248 25.10 17.95 35.72
N ALA A 249 26.17 18.65 35.35
CA ALA A 249 27.18 19.14 36.30
C ALA A 249 26.74 20.30 37.21
N LEU A 250 25.53 20.87 37.02
CA LEU A 250 24.99 21.94 37.86
C LEU A 250 24.06 21.43 38.96
N TRP A 251 23.67 20.14 38.95
CA TRP A 251 22.74 19.59 39.93
C TRP A 251 23.45 18.84 41.07
N ASP A 252 24.74 18.53 40.92
CA ASP A 252 25.58 17.93 41.98
C ASP A 252 26.22 18.95 42.94
N GLN A 253 25.98 20.26 42.77
CA GLN A 253 26.60 21.31 43.61
C GLN A 253 25.66 21.98 44.62
N ASP A 254 24.35 21.70 44.62
CA ASP A 254 23.42 22.32 45.57
C ASP A 254 23.19 21.50 46.86
N ASP A 255 23.79 20.31 47.01
CA ASP A 255 23.61 19.44 48.19
C ASP A 255 24.74 19.46 49.23
N THR A 256 25.69 20.40 49.13
CA THR A 256 26.74 20.56 50.17
C THR A 256 26.91 21.98 50.66
N SER A 257 25.86 22.58 51.22
CA SER A 257 26.04 23.61 52.25
C SER A 257 24.85 23.70 53.20
N SER A 258 24.89 22.90 54.27
CA SER A 258 24.12 23.18 55.49
C SER A 258 25.05 23.13 56.69
N PRO A 259 25.23 24.26 57.41
CA PRO A 259 25.52 24.17 58.83
C PRO A 259 24.76 25.23 59.63
N SER A 260 23.64 24.85 60.26
CA SER A 260 23.14 25.59 61.45
C SER A 260 22.06 24.84 62.24
N ALA A 261 22.48 23.83 63.00
CA ALA A 261 21.70 23.29 64.12
C ALA A 261 22.55 23.26 65.40
N LYS A 262 22.74 24.41 66.04
CA LYS A 262 23.08 24.52 67.47
C LYS A 262 22.52 25.82 68.05
N ARG A 263 21.33 25.75 68.65
CA ARG A 263 20.92 26.61 69.77
C ARG A 263 19.63 26.08 70.40
N ALA A 264 19.76 25.34 71.49
CA ALA A 264 18.76 25.27 72.55
C ALA A 264 19.39 24.71 73.84
N ARG A 265 19.05 25.36 74.97
CA ARG A 265 19.34 25.04 76.38
C ARG A 265 20.61 25.66 77.00
N GLN A 266 20.44 26.86 77.55
CA GLN A 266 20.73 27.17 78.95
C GLN A 266 20.11 28.53 79.32
N SER A 267 19.52 28.59 80.53
CA SER A 267 18.81 29.69 81.22
C SER A 267 17.29 29.63 81.13
#